data_AF-A0A931EXH4-F1
#
_entry.id   AF-A0A931EXH4-F1
#
_cell.length_a   1.000
_cell.length_b   1.000
_cell.length_c   1.000
_cell.angle_alpha   90.00
_cell.angle_beta   90.00
_cell.angle_gamma   90.00
#
_symmetry.space_group_name_H-M   'P 1'
#
loop_
_entity.id
_entity.type
_entity.pdbx_description
1 polymer ?
#
loop_
_entity_poly.entity_id
_entity_poly.type
_entity_poly.pdbx_seq_one_letter_code
_entity_poly.pdbx_strand_id
1 'polypeptide(L)'
;MKLLIAEGDKLLASQDLASTGSATATVRADRDSEVGCLKGQVQRFFRAQGDLTGPPYKHSPSSAVGLMASGLRLRGYTKIVDNLDLGDENLGTAVLQHPTTGITFLITVRNGQKPNIMIVGKTSCYERSR
;
A
#
# COMPACT_ATOMS: atom_id res chain seq x y z
N MET A 1 0.16 -8.90 13.39
CA MET A 1 -1.02 -8.84 12.49
C MET A 1 -1.96 -7.68 12.80
N LYS A 2 -2.41 -7.49 14.05
CA LYS A 2 -3.16 -6.28 14.44
C LYS A 2 -2.46 -4.98 14.01
N LEU A 3 -1.12 -4.99 14.05
CA LEU A 3 -0.30 -3.88 13.55
C LEU A 3 -0.49 -3.60 12.05
N LEU A 4 -0.54 -4.62 11.19
CA LEU A 4 -0.75 -4.41 9.74
C LEU A 4 -2.10 -3.74 9.46
N ILE A 5 -3.15 -4.18 10.16
CA ILE A 5 -4.48 -3.57 10.06
C ILE A 5 -4.43 -2.13 10.56
N ALA A 6 -3.84 -1.89 11.73
CA ALA A 6 -3.74 -0.55 12.32
C ALA A 6 -2.96 0.42 11.43
N GLU A 7 -1.83 -0.01 10.85
CA GLU A 7 -1.06 0.82 9.91
C GLU A 7 -1.83 1.04 8.61
N GLY A 8 -2.56 0.03 8.11
CA GLY A 8 -3.45 0.17 6.96
C GLY A 8 -4.56 1.19 7.21
N ASP A 9 -5.25 1.09 8.35
CA ASP A 9 -6.31 2.01 8.75
C ASP A 9 -5.78 3.44 8.91
N LYS A 10 -4.59 3.61 9.50
CA LYS A 10 -3.92 4.91 9.60
C LYS A 10 -3.59 5.51 8.23
N LEU A 11 -3.21 4.69 7.25
CA LEU A 11 -2.97 5.14 5.88
C LEU A 11 -4.28 5.53 5.19
N LEU A 12 -5.37 4.76 5.40
CA LEU A 12 -6.69 5.08 4.85
C LEU A 12 -7.29 6.35 5.45
N ALA A 13 -7.01 6.63 6.73
CA ALA A 13 -7.42 7.85 7.42
C ALA A 13 -6.44 9.03 7.23
N SER A 14 -5.39 8.87 6.42
CA SER A 14 -4.36 9.90 6.27
C SER A 14 -4.85 11.10 5.45
N GLN A 15 -4.38 12.29 5.84
CA GLN A 15 -4.58 13.51 5.04
C GLN A 15 -3.94 13.40 3.66
N ASP A 16 -2.82 12.66 3.56
CA ASP A 16 -2.13 12.38 2.31
C ASP A 16 -3.08 11.68 1.32
N LEU A 17 -3.76 10.61 1.74
CA LEU A 17 -4.79 9.97 0.91
C LEU A 17 -5.98 10.90 0.67
N ALA A 18 -6.52 11.54 1.70
CA ALA A 18 -7.70 12.39 1.59
C ALA A 18 -7.51 13.58 0.64
N SER A 19 -6.27 14.08 0.50
CA SER A 19 -5.92 15.17 -0.42
C SER A 19 -5.86 14.75 -1.89
N THR A 20 -5.78 13.44 -2.17
CA THR A 20 -5.71 12.90 -3.52
C THR A 20 -6.92 12.05 -3.92
N GLY A 21 -7.65 11.50 -2.96
CA GLY A 21 -8.70 10.52 -3.22
C GLY A 21 -9.24 9.88 -1.95
N SER A 22 -9.80 8.68 -2.12
CA SER A 22 -10.23 7.84 -0.99
C SER A 22 -10.09 6.37 -1.36
N ALA A 23 -9.90 5.52 -0.37
CA ALA A 23 -9.88 4.07 -0.53
C ALA A 23 -10.46 3.37 0.69
N THR A 24 -11.04 2.21 0.47
CA THR A 24 -11.66 1.38 1.52
C THR A 24 -11.01 0.00 1.52
N ALA A 25 -10.81 -0.56 2.71
CA ALA A 25 -10.27 -1.90 2.87
C ALA A 25 -11.23 -2.95 2.26
N THR A 26 -10.71 -3.76 1.35
CA THR A 26 -11.40 -4.93 0.78
C THR A 26 -10.89 -6.24 1.38
N VAL A 27 -9.72 -6.23 2.02
CA VAL A 27 -9.15 -7.35 2.81
C VAL A 27 -8.49 -6.79 4.06
N ARG A 28 -8.80 -7.34 5.25
CA ARG A 28 -8.29 -6.83 6.54
C ARG A 28 -7.33 -7.76 7.28
N ALA A 29 -6.46 -8.51 6.59
CA ALA A 29 -5.44 -9.35 7.22
C ALA A 29 -5.98 -10.30 8.32
N ASP A 30 -7.21 -10.76 8.16
CA ASP A 30 -7.87 -11.66 9.11
C ASP A 30 -7.45 -13.12 8.93
N ARG A 31 -6.93 -13.45 7.74
CA ARG A 31 -6.55 -14.82 7.35
C ARG A 31 -5.08 -14.89 6.96
N ASP A 32 -4.48 -16.02 7.30
CA ASP A 32 -3.15 -16.40 6.84
C ASP A 32 -3.22 -16.86 5.37
N SER A 33 -2.13 -16.66 4.65
CA SER A 33 -1.95 -17.10 3.27
C SER A 33 -0.56 -17.68 3.08
N GLU A 34 -0.47 -18.81 2.39
CA GLU A 34 0.79 -19.48 2.05
C GLU A 34 1.40 -18.93 0.74
N VAL A 35 0.64 -18.10 0.01
CA VAL A 35 1.06 -17.55 -1.28
C VAL A 35 2.35 -16.79 -1.12
N GLY A 36 3.37 -17.11 -1.91
CA GLY A 36 4.67 -16.42 -1.89
C GLY A 36 5.53 -16.68 -0.65
N CYS A 37 5.17 -17.66 0.19
CA CYS A 37 5.96 -18.13 1.32
C CYS A 37 6.50 -19.54 1.09
N LEU A 38 7.54 -19.92 1.85
CA LEU A 38 8.04 -21.29 1.85
C LEU A 38 7.05 -22.24 2.54
N LYS A 39 7.18 -23.55 2.30
CA LYS A 39 6.32 -24.57 2.91
C LYS A 39 6.35 -24.45 4.44
N GLY A 40 5.17 -24.40 5.06
CA GLY A 40 5.02 -24.25 6.52
C GLY A 40 5.04 -22.79 7.01
N GLN A 41 5.30 -21.84 6.13
CA GLN A 41 5.23 -20.40 6.42
C GLN A 41 3.97 -19.78 5.83
N VAL A 42 3.55 -18.70 6.46
CA VAL A 42 2.39 -17.90 6.07
C VAL A 42 2.71 -16.42 6.15
N GLN A 43 1.93 -15.63 5.43
CA GLN A 43 1.87 -14.18 5.57
C GLN A 43 0.42 -13.72 5.67
N ARG A 44 0.21 -12.44 5.99
CA ARG A 44 -1.11 -11.81 5.92
C ARG A 44 -1.12 -10.64 4.98
N PHE A 45 -2.29 -10.41 4.40
CA PHE A 45 -2.53 -9.33 3.44
C PHE A 45 -3.59 -8.36 3.95
N PHE A 46 -3.28 -7.09 3.83
CA PHE A 46 -4.24 -5.99 3.87
C PHE A 46 -4.39 -5.48 2.43
N ARG A 47 -5.62 -5.23 2.00
CA ARG A 47 -5.90 -4.65 0.69
C ARG A 47 -6.93 -3.56 0.83
N ALA A 48 -6.68 -2.43 0.19
CA ALA A 48 -7.65 -1.36 0.02
C ALA A 48 -7.67 -0.87 -1.42
N GLN A 49 -8.85 -0.44 -1.86
CA GLN A 49 -9.10 0.04 -3.20
C GLN A 49 -9.97 1.29 -3.17
N GLY A 50 -9.78 2.18 -4.13
CA GLY A 50 -10.65 3.31 -4.31
C GLY A 50 -10.22 4.19 -5.47
N ASP A 51 -10.58 5.46 -5.36
CA ASP A 51 -10.52 6.41 -6.46
C ASP A 51 -9.84 7.73 -6.06
N LEU A 52 -9.06 8.27 -6.99
CA LEU A 52 -8.64 9.66 -7.02
C LEU A 52 -9.88 10.57 -7.07
N THR A 53 -9.81 11.70 -6.38
CA THR A 53 -10.83 12.77 -6.42
C THR A 53 -10.28 13.98 -7.16
N GLY A 54 -11.16 14.87 -7.63
CA GLY A 54 -10.75 16.06 -8.35
C GLY A 54 -10.44 15.85 -9.83
N PRO A 55 -9.99 16.91 -10.53
CA PRO A 55 -9.74 16.88 -11.97
C PRO A 55 -8.54 16.00 -12.36
N PRO A 56 -8.54 15.32 -13.51
CA PRO A 56 -7.46 14.41 -13.94
C PRO A 56 -6.07 15.07 -13.98
N TYR A 57 -6.00 16.35 -14.32
CA TYR A 57 -4.75 17.12 -14.37
C TYR A 57 -4.17 17.48 -12.99
N LYS A 58 -4.96 17.37 -11.90
CA LYS A 58 -4.48 17.65 -10.54
C LYS A 58 -3.77 16.48 -9.87
N HIS A 59 -3.97 15.26 -10.38
CA HIS A 59 -3.48 14.05 -9.72
C HIS A 59 -2.70 13.20 -10.72
N SER A 60 -1.44 13.58 -10.95
CA SER A 60 -0.52 12.65 -11.61
C SER A 60 -0.39 11.40 -10.73
N PRO A 61 -0.46 10.18 -11.29
CA PRO A 61 -0.32 8.94 -10.51
C PRO A 61 0.94 8.94 -9.65
N SER A 62 2.04 9.46 -10.21
CA SER A 62 3.32 9.63 -9.54
C SER A 62 3.28 10.57 -8.33
N SER A 63 2.59 11.71 -8.46
CA SER A 63 2.41 12.66 -7.35
C SER A 63 1.54 12.07 -6.24
N ALA A 64 0.43 11.41 -6.60
CA ALA A 64 -0.46 10.78 -5.63
C ALA A 64 0.27 9.69 -4.82
N VAL A 65 1.01 8.82 -5.49
CA VAL A 65 1.86 7.83 -4.84
C VAL A 65 2.96 8.48 -4.01
N GLY A 66 3.64 9.50 -4.54
CA GLY A 66 4.71 10.21 -3.83
C GLY A 66 4.25 10.82 -2.51
N LEU A 67 3.02 11.36 -2.49
CA LEU A 67 2.43 11.92 -1.28
C LEU A 67 2.14 10.84 -0.23
N MET A 68 1.42 9.77 -0.61
CA MET A 68 1.15 8.65 0.31
C MET A 68 2.43 7.97 0.80
N ALA A 69 3.43 7.80 -0.08
CA ALA A 69 4.74 7.26 0.28
C ALA A 69 5.48 8.15 1.28
N SER A 70 5.37 9.49 1.14
CA SER A 70 5.95 10.43 2.09
C SER A 70 5.31 10.30 3.47
N GLY A 71 3.98 10.16 3.53
CA GLY A 71 3.26 9.89 4.78
C GLY A 71 3.72 8.61 5.48
N LEU A 72 3.98 7.53 4.73
CA LEU A 72 4.55 6.30 5.28
C LEU A 72 6.01 6.48 5.73
N ARG A 73 6.82 7.25 5.01
CA ARG A 73 8.22 7.54 5.41
C ARG A 73 8.30 8.27 6.75
N LEU A 74 7.41 9.23 6.98
CA LEU A 74 7.30 9.91 8.28
C LEU A 74 6.94 8.97 9.43
N ARG A 75 6.39 7.79 9.12
CA ARG A 75 6.06 6.73 10.08
C ARG A 75 7.14 5.65 10.20
N GLY A 76 8.33 5.88 9.63
CA GLY A 76 9.48 4.97 9.74
C GLY A 76 9.58 3.92 8.64
N TYR A 77 8.74 3.99 7.60
CA TYR A 77 8.88 3.11 6.44
C TYR A 77 10.03 3.58 5.54
N THR A 78 10.82 2.63 5.04
CA THR A 78 11.87 2.87 4.05
C THR A 78 11.37 2.49 2.67
N LYS A 79 11.52 3.39 1.69
CA LYS A 79 11.17 3.10 0.30
C LYS A 79 12.22 2.14 -0.29
N ILE A 80 11.76 1.02 -0.86
CA ILE A 80 12.64 -0.03 -1.42
C ILE A 80 12.52 -0.16 -2.94
N VAL A 81 11.48 0.39 -3.55
CA VAL A 81 11.35 0.53 -5.02
C VAL A 81 10.90 1.96 -5.31
N ASP A 82 11.62 2.65 -6.20
CA ASP A 82 11.22 3.98 -6.66
C ASP A 82 10.24 3.90 -7.83
N ASN A 83 9.36 4.88 -7.90
CA ASN A 83 8.44 5.10 -8.99
C ASN A 83 9.17 5.38 -10.32
N LEU A 84 10.42 5.86 -10.26
CA LEU A 84 11.28 6.03 -11.44
C LEU A 84 11.66 4.70 -12.09
N ASP A 85 11.70 3.59 -11.34
CA ASP A 85 12.11 2.29 -11.88
C ASP A 85 10.97 1.62 -12.70
N LEU A 86 9.73 2.06 -12.49
CA LEU A 86 8.51 1.51 -13.10
C LEU A 86 7.64 2.60 -13.74
N GLY A 87 8.23 3.77 -14.00
CA GLY A 87 7.53 4.99 -14.33
C GLY A 87 6.84 4.94 -15.68
N ASP A 88 5.53 5.14 -15.66
CA ASP A 88 4.67 5.39 -16.82
C ASP A 88 3.81 6.61 -16.44
N GLU A 89 3.54 7.51 -17.39
CA GLU A 89 2.73 8.72 -17.17
C GLU A 89 1.34 8.40 -16.58
N ASN A 90 0.85 7.19 -16.81
CA ASN A 90 -0.42 6.68 -16.32
C ASN A 90 -0.31 5.75 -15.11
N LEU A 91 0.90 5.51 -14.57
CA LEU A 91 1.14 4.59 -13.45
C LEU A 91 2.12 5.18 -12.43
N GLY A 92 1.65 5.30 -11.20
CA GLY A 92 2.47 5.54 -10.03
C GLY A 92 2.60 4.26 -9.21
N THR A 93 3.80 3.92 -8.76
CA THR A 93 4.05 2.83 -7.81
C THR A 93 5.08 3.21 -6.75
N ALA A 94 4.87 2.73 -5.53
CA ALA A 94 5.89 2.78 -4.49
C ALA A 94 5.78 1.54 -3.62
N VAL A 95 6.94 0.97 -3.28
CA VAL A 95 7.04 -0.11 -2.31
C VAL A 95 7.84 0.39 -1.13
N LEU A 96 7.26 0.29 0.06
CA LEU A 96 7.90 0.72 1.30
C LEU A 96 7.83 -0.39 2.34
N GLN A 97 8.91 -0.57 3.09
CA GLN A 97 9.02 -1.57 4.16
C GLN A 97 9.41 -0.92 5.47
N HIS A 98 8.76 -1.32 6.55
CA HIS A 98 9.15 -0.93 7.90
C HIS A 98 10.27 -1.86 8.40
N PRO A 99 11.46 -1.34 8.72
CA PRO A 99 12.66 -2.16 8.92
C PRO A 99 12.55 -3.10 10.13
N THR A 100 11.87 -2.70 11.20
CA THR A 100 11.76 -3.52 12.42
C THR A 100 10.59 -4.49 12.42
N THR A 101 9.51 -4.21 11.69
CA THR A 101 8.27 -5.03 11.73
C THR A 101 8.15 -5.93 10.51
N GLY A 102 8.95 -5.69 9.47
CA GLY A 102 8.89 -6.41 8.20
C GLY A 102 7.63 -6.12 7.38
N ILE A 103 6.75 -5.22 7.84
CA ILE A 103 5.54 -4.86 7.09
C ILE A 103 5.93 -4.11 5.82
N THR A 104 5.39 -4.55 4.68
CA THR A 104 5.57 -3.90 3.39
C THR A 104 4.24 -3.35 2.89
N PHE A 105 4.22 -2.10 2.46
CA PHE A 105 3.14 -1.53 1.68
C PHE A 105 3.57 -1.33 0.22
N LEU A 106 2.75 -1.82 -0.70
CA LEU A 106 2.76 -1.48 -2.12
C LEU A 106 1.59 -0.53 -2.36
N ILE A 107 1.88 0.63 -2.93
CA ILE A 107 0.88 1.61 -3.36
C ILE A 107 0.96 1.68 -4.87
N THR A 108 -0.18 1.59 -5.53
CA THR A 108 -0.31 1.73 -6.97
C THR A 108 -1.44 2.70 -7.28
N VAL A 109 -1.17 3.67 -8.14
CA VAL A 109 -2.17 4.58 -8.70
C VAL A 109 -2.11 4.45 -10.22
N ARG A 110 -3.25 4.26 -10.88
CA ARG A 110 -3.29 4.10 -12.35
C ARG A 110 -4.43 4.90 -12.97
N ASN A 111 -4.12 5.76 -13.92
CA ASN A 111 -5.14 6.48 -14.71
C ASN A 111 -5.82 5.56 -15.74
N GLY A 112 -7.00 5.97 -16.22
CA GLY A 112 -7.72 5.27 -17.29
C GLY A 112 -8.54 4.04 -16.87
N GLN A 113 -8.59 3.72 -15.58
CA GLN A 113 -9.48 2.68 -15.04
C GLN A 113 -10.00 3.05 -13.64
N LYS A 114 -11.03 2.34 -13.17
CA LYS A 114 -11.47 2.37 -11.76
C LYS A 114 -11.63 0.95 -11.23
N PRO A 115 -11.27 0.65 -9.97
CA PRO A 115 -10.60 1.55 -9.02
C PRO A 115 -9.18 1.93 -9.49
N ASN A 116 -8.81 3.20 -9.32
CA ASN A 116 -7.49 3.70 -9.73
C ASN A 116 -6.47 3.81 -8.60
N ILE A 117 -6.88 3.66 -7.34
CA ILE A 117 -5.98 3.52 -6.19
C ILE A 117 -6.02 2.07 -5.69
N MET A 118 -4.85 1.49 -5.50
CA MET A 118 -4.64 0.19 -4.86
C MET A 118 -3.57 0.32 -3.77
N ILE A 119 -3.89 -0.13 -2.58
CA ILE A 119 -2.95 -0.23 -1.47
C ILE A 119 -2.93 -1.69 -1.02
N VAL A 120 -1.75 -2.30 -1.03
CA VAL A 120 -1.54 -3.66 -0.54
C VAL A 120 -0.51 -3.62 0.57
N GLY A 121 -0.94 -3.99 1.77
CA GLY A 121 -0.05 -4.24 2.89
C GLY A 121 0.21 -5.73 3.06
N LYS A 122 1.43 -6.13 3.39
CA LYS A 122 1.77 -7.51 3.72
C LYS A 122 2.74 -7.60 4.89
N THR A 123 2.69 -8.69 5.63
CA THR A 123 3.76 -9.07 6.56
C THR A 123 4.88 -9.80 5.82
N SER A 124 6.07 -9.88 6.41
CA SER A 124 7.01 -10.94 6.05
C SER A 124 6.38 -12.32 6.28
N CYS A 125 6.91 -13.35 5.63
CA CYS A 125 6.56 -14.74 5.93
C CYS A 125 7.04 -15.10 7.34
N TYR A 126 6.18 -15.78 8.10
CA TYR A 126 6.46 -16.29 9.44
C TYR A 126 5.94 -17.73 9.54
N GLU A 127 6.49 -18.51 10.48
CA GLU A 127 5.99 -19.87 10.72
C GLU A 127 4.54 -19.82 11.23
N ARG A 128 3.68 -20.69 10.70
CA ARG A 128 2.32 -20.81 11.22
C ARG A 128 2.41 -21.32 12.65
N SER A 129 2.12 -20.46 13.62
CA SER A 129 1.95 -20.88 15.02
C SER A 129 0.85 -21.94 15.05
N ARG A 130 1.22 -23.15 15.50
CA ARG A 130 0.29 -24.28 15.65
C ARG A 130 -0.82 -23.97 16.64
#